data_AF-A0A0N1G8W1-F1
#
_entry.id   AF-A0A0N1G8W1-F1
#
_cell.length_a   1.000
_cell.length_b   1.000
_cell.length_c   1.000
_cell.angle_alpha   90.00
_cell.angle_beta   90.00
_cell.angle_gamma   90.00
#
_symmetry.space_group_name_H-M   'P 1'
#
loop_
_entity.id
_entity.type
_entity.pdbx_description
1 polymer ?
#
loop_
_entity_poly.entity_id
_entity_poly.type
_entity_poly.pdbx_seq_one_letter_code
_entity_poly.pdbx_strand_id
1 'polypeptide(L)'
;MGQQPVPAPKKPLSRGKKIAIGIGVLIAAPPLIAGVISGVEGAATHDTSAAAATPGASHSGPAATPSAKKKRALATHPSTPGPAQKLADLDGIGRPASMYQQVLDALAPRCTENRPRLTAIVTSTLEDLKKNGVNDEDGFSVLQHLEQSVPAGNPRVNCASVAAAYATLREGN
;
A
#
# COMPACT_ATOMS: atom_id res chain seq x y z
N MET A 1 -52.69 -0.89 59.04
CA MET A 1 -52.54 -0.39 57.65
C MET A 1 -52.24 -1.60 56.78
N GLY A 2 -53.10 -1.87 55.81
CA GLY A 2 -53.30 -3.20 55.21
C GLY A 2 -52.26 -3.60 54.17
N GLN A 3 -52.04 -4.91 54.08
CA GLN A 3 -51.48 -5.53 52.88
C GLN A 3 -52.55 -5.57 51.79
N GLN A 4 -52.21 -5.16 50.57
CA GLN A 4 -52.99 -5.48 49.37
C GLN A 4 -52.04 -5.93 48.24
N PRO A 5 -52.37 -6.99 47.47
CA PRO A 5 -51.44 -7.70 46.60
C PRO A 5 -51.63 -7.40 45.08
N VAL A 6 -50.82 -8.10 44.27
CA VAL A 6 -50.86 -8.43 42.81
C VAL A 6 -50.28 -7.40 41.81
N PRO A 7 -49.81 -7.80 40.59
CA PRO A 7 -49.72 -9.14 39.95
C PRO A 7 -48.35 -9.51 39.31
N ALA A 8 -48.11 -10.80 39.09
CA ALA A 8 -47.30 -11.34 37.98
C ALA A 8 -48.25 -11.97 36.94
N PRO A 9 -47.85 -12.39 35.71
CA PRO A 9 -46.68 -12.09 34.87
C PRO A 9 -47.10 -11.53 33.49
N LYS A 10 -46.16 -11.04 32.68
CA LYS A 10 -46.37 -10.95 31.22
C LYS A 10 -45.19 -11.58 30.49
N LYS A 11 -45.38 -12.81 29.99
CA LYS A 11 -44.61 -13.28 28.84
C LYS A 11 -45.15 -12.58 27.58
N PRO A 12 -44.29 -12.20 26.65
CA PRO A 12 -44.60 -12.33 25.24
C PRO A 12 -43.67 -13.34 24.57
N LEU A 13 -44.33 -14.27 23.86
CA LEU A 13 -44.01 -14.86 22.56
C LEU A 13 -42.53 -15.16 22.26
N SER A 14 -42.14 -16.44 22.24
CA SER A 14 -42.24 -17.29 21.03
C SER A 14 -41.47 -16.68 19.85
N ARG A 15 -40.18 -17.00 19.70
CA ARG A 15 -39.69 -18.14 18.90
C ARG A 15 -40.10 -18.02 17.44
N GLY A 16 -39.22 -17.46 16.60
CA GLY A 16 -39.30 -17.67 15.16
C GLY A 16 -38.64 -16.60 14.29
N LYS A 17 -37.33 -16.75 14.00
CA LYS A 17 -36.82 -16.82 12.61
C LYS A 17 -35.33 -17.17 12.66
N LYS A 18 -34.97 -18.41 12.36
CA LYS A 18 -33.61 -18.73 11.90
C LYS A 18 -33.56 -18.28 10.45
N ILE A 19 -32.85 -17.20 10.18
CA ILE A 19 -32.59 -16.78 8.80
C ILE A 19 -31.45 -17.66 8.32
N ALA A 20 -31.78 -18.70 7.55
CA ALA A 20 -30.81 -19.44 6.79
C ALA A 20 -30.41 -18.57 5.59
N ILE A 21 -29.25 -17.93 5.67
CA ILE A 21 -28.65 -17.25 4.52
C ILE A 21 -27.90 -18.34 3.75
N GLY A 22 -28.59 -18.92 2.75
CA GLY A 22 -27.96 -19.77 1.75
C GLY A 22 -27.03 -18.92 0.90
N ILE A 23 -25.73 -19.06 1.12
CA ILE A 23 -24.70 -18.46 0.28
C ILE A 23 -24.65 -19.29 -1.00
N GLY A 24 -25.47 -18.92 -1.98
CA GLY A 24 -25.35 -19.39 -3.35
C GLY A 24 -24.15 -18.73 -4.01
N VAL A 25 -23.01 -19.41 -4.02
CA VAL A 25 -21.85 -19.00 -4.80
C VAL A 25 -22.15 -19.26 -6.27
N LEU A 26 -22.45 -18.22 -7.03
CA LEU A 26 -22.45 -18.24 -8.50
C LEU A 26 -21.00 -18.01 -8.96
N ILE A 27 -20.26 -19.10 -9.17
CA ILE A 27 -18.94 -19.06 -9.80
C ILE A 27 -19.16 -18.84 -11.29
N ALA A 28 -19.03 -17.60 -11.75
CA ALA A 28 -18.84 -17.29 -13.16
C ALA A 28 -17.32 -17.22 -13.43
N ALA A 29 -16.79 -18.28 -14.04
CA ALA A 29 -15.39 -18.36 -14.44
C ALA A 29 -15.07 -17.34 -15.56
N PRO A 30 -13.91 -16.66 -15.55
CA PRO A 30 -13.41 -15.96 -16.72
C PRO A 30 -12.79 -16.95 -17.71
N PRO A 31 -13.00 -16.79 -19.04
CA PRO A 31 -12.31 -17.58 -20.03
C PRO A 31 -10.81 -17.23 -20.07
N LEU A 32 -9.98 -18.27 -20.07
CA LEU A 32 -8.54 -18.18 -20.33
C LEU A 32 -8.33 -17.79 -21.80
N ILE A 33 -7.67 -16.64 -22.06
CA ILE A 33 -7.12 -16.33 -23.38
C ILE A 33 -5.62 -16.65 -23.35
N ALA A 34 -5.24 -17.56 -24.25
CA ALA A 34 -3.90 -18.05 -24.51
C ALA A 34 -3.18 -17.21 -25.60
N GLY A 35 -1.84 -17.16 -25.53
CA GLY A 35 -0.92 -16.71 -26.59
C GLY A 35 -0.58 -15.21 -26.52
N VAL A 36 0.67 -14.74 -26.64
CA VAL A 36 1.82 -15.28 -27.38
C VAL A 36 3.16 -14.92 -26.71
N ILE A 37 4.07 -15.89 -26.75
CA ILE A 37 5.51 -15.78 -26.50
C ILE A 37 6.22 -15.46 -27.82
N SER A 38 7.07 -14.44 -27.80
CA SER A 38 8.26 -14.28 -28.66
C SER A 38 9.36 -13.79 -27.70
N GLY A 39 10.45 -14.48 -27.41
CA GLY A 39 11.20 -15.40 -28.27
C GLY A 39 12.22 -14.61 -29.08
N VAL A 40 13.33 -14.20 -28.46
CA VAL A 40 14.63 -14.22 -29.14
C VAL A 40 15.72 -14.68 -28.18
N GLU A 41 16.32 -15.75 -28.64
CA GLU A 41 17.40 -16.59 -28.18
C GLU A 41 18.71 -15.82 -27.98
N GLY A 42 19.50 -16.30 -27.03
CA GLY A 42 20.86 -15.81 -26.78
C GLY A 42 21.58 -16.74 -25.80
N ALA A 43 21.81 -17.98 -26.24
CA ALA A 43 22.62 -18.97 -25.56
C ALA A 43 24.11 -18.63 -25.68
N ALA A 44 24.87 -18.69 -24.58
CA ALA A 44 26.24 -19.21 -24.58
C ALA A 44 26.80 -19.34 -23.15
N THR A 45 26.91 -20.61 -22.75
CA THR A 45 28.07 -21.26 -22.12
C THR A 45 28.47 -20.90 -20.68
N HIS A 46 28.32 -21.93 -19.84
CA HIS A 46 29.17 -22.22 -18.69
C HIS A 46 30.63 -22.41 -19.17
N ASP A 47 31.62 -21.90 -18.44
CA ASP A 47 32.51 -22.69 -17.58
C ASP A 47 33.72 -21.86 -17.07
N THR A 48 34.40 -22.42 -16.07
CA THR A 48 35.80 -22.21 -15.69
C THR A 48 36.13 -21.18 -14.59
N SER A 49 36.39 -21.75 -13.41
CA SER A 49 37.24 -21.19 -12.36
C SER A 49 38.69 -20.99 -12.84
N ALA A 50 39.33 -19.90 -12.43
CA ALA A 50 40.78 -19.88 -12.21
C ALA A 50 41.14 -18.83 -11.15
N ALA A 51 41.90 -19.30 -10.15
CA ALA A 51 42.42 -18.56 -9.02
C ALA A 51 43.70 -17.78 -9.36
N ALA A 52 44.20 -17.07 -8.33
CA ALA A 52 45.54 -16.49 -8.15
C ALA A 52 45.72 -15.05 -8.71
N ALA A 53 46.37 -14.07 -8.07
CA ALA A 53 47.13 -14.00 -6.82
C ALA A 53 47.20 -12.54 -6.31
N THR A 54 47.40 -12.38 -5.00
CA THR A 54 47.82 -11.18 -4.23
C THR A 54 49.31 -10.81 -4.50
N PRO A 55 49.94 -9.81 -3.83
CA PRO A 55 49.75 -8.35 -3.80
C PRO A 55 51.02 -7.58 -4.27
N GLY A 56 50.93 -6.26 -4.51
CA GLY A 56 52.09 -5.41 -4.81
C GLY A 56 52.10 -4.15 -3.94
N ALA A 57 53.17 -3.98 -3.15
CA ALA A 57 53.25 -3.07 -2.01
C ALA A 57 53.75 -1.66 -2.33
N SER A 58 53.33 -0.74 -1.45
CA SER A 58 54.11 0.35 -0.83
C SER A 58 54.76 1.41 -1.70
N HIS A 59 54.21 2.63 -1.71
CA HIS A 59 55.00 3.87 -1.65
C HIS A 59 54.41 4.80 -0.58
N SER A 60 55.24 5.17 0.41
CA SER A 60 54.92 5.97 1.59
C SER A 60 55.07 7.47 1.34
N GLY A 61 54.28 8.29 2.06
CA GLY A 61 54.60 9.70 2.31
C GLY A 61 53.39 10.60 2.62
N PRO A 62 53.24 11.16 3.84
CA PRO A 62 52.20 12.12 4.18
C PRO A 62 52.74 13.57 4.20
N ALA A 63 51.96 14.56 3.75
CA ALA A 63 51.95 15.94 4.28
C ALA A 63 50.96 16.88 3.57
N ALA A 64 50.16 17.58 4.40
CA ALA A 64 49.61 18.93 4.25
C ALA A 64 48.50 19.27 3.21
N THR A 65 47.32 19.63 3.74
CA THR A 65 46.21 20.43 3.16
C THR A 65 46.60 21.89 2.85
N PRO A 66 45.78 22.80 2.21
CA PRO A 66 44.34 22.73 1.86
C PRO A 66 43.90 23.29 0.47
N SER A 67 42.60 23.13 0.18
CA SER A 67 41.74 23.97 -0.70
C SER A 67 41.94 23.96 -2.22
N ALA A 68 40.95 23.42 -2.97
CA ALA A 68 40.08 24.21 -3.86
C ALA A 68 39.14 23.35 -4.73
N LYS A 69 37.83 23.64 -4.59
CA LYS A 69 36.85 23.79 -5.67
C LYS A 69 36.61 22.62 -6.64
N LYS A 70 35.47 21.96 -6.38
CA LYS A 70 34.31 21.96 -7.30
C LYS A 70 34.54 21.41 -8.71
N LYS A 71 34.19 20.14 -8.90
CA LYS A 71 33.45 19.73 -10.11
C LYS A 71 32.46 18.60 -9.78
N ARG A 72 31.35 19.00 -9.13
CA ARG A 72 30.07 18.31 -9.28
C ARG A 72 29.72 18.39 -10.77
N ALA A 73 29.76 17.25 -11.44
CA ALA A 73 28.96 16.99 -12.62
C ALA A 73 28.37 15.59 -12.46
N LEU A 74 27.60 15.40 -11.38
CA LEU A 74 26.65 14.31 -11.32
C LEU A 74 25.46 14.80 -12.14
N ALA A 75 25.23 14.15 -13.27
CA ALA A 75 24.11 14.43 -14.16
C ALA A 75 22.81 14.51 -13.33
N THR A 76 22.16 15.68 -13.34
CA THR A 76 20.81 15.83 -12.81
C THR A 76 19.87 15.18 -13.83
N HIS A 77 19.77 13.86 -13.77
CA HIS A 77 18.57 13.18 -14.27
C HIS A 77 17.40 13.70 -13.42
N PRO A 78 16.22 14.00 -14.00
CA PRO A 78 15.02 14.25 -13.22
C PRO A 78 14.79 13.01 -12.36
N SER A 79 15.14 13.10 -11.08
CA SER A 79 14.95 12.01 -10.13
C SER A 79 13.45 11.82 -10.02
N THR A 80 12.95 10.66 -10.44
CA THR A 80 11.53 10.33 -10.27
C THR A 80 11.16 10.56 -8.81
N PRO A 81 10.10 11.35 -8.52
CA PRO A 81 9.69 11.60 -7.14
C PRO A 81 9.48 10.30 -6.38
N GLY A 82 9.93 10.27 -5.12
CA GLY A 82 9.65 9.13 -4.25
C GLY A 82 8.15 8.95 -4.01
N PRO A 83 7.69 7.77 -3.57
CA PRO A 83 6.26 7.47 -3.39
C PRO A 83 5.52 8.48 -2.51
N ALA A 84 6.14 8.89 -1.39
CA ALA A 84 5.58 9.90 -0.48
C ALA A 84 5.55 11.31 -1.09
N GLN A 85 6.59 11.68 -1.85
CA GLN A 85 6.64 12.96 -2.56
C GLN A 85 5.53 13.03 -3.60
N LYS A 86 5.31 11.95 -4.36
CA LYS A 86 4.23 11.87 -5.34
C LYS A 86 2.85 12.12 -4.72
N LEU A 87 2.57 11.57 -3.54
CA LEU A 87 1.29 11.82 -2.85
C LEU A 87 1.18 13.26 -2.35
N ALA A 88 2.25 13.81 -1.77
CA ALA A 88 2.28 15.21 -1.35
C ALA A 88 2.04 16.18 -2.52
N ASP A 89 2.66 15.91 -3.67
CA ASP A 89 2.49 16.70 -4.89
C ASP A 89 1.06 16.60 -5.44
N LEU A 90 0.44 15.41 -5.38
CA LEU A 90 -0.93 15.16 -5.84
C LEU A 90 -1.99 15.86 -4.98
N ASP A 91 -1.79 15.90 -3.67
CA ASP A 91 -2.75 16.53 -2.76
C ASP A 91 -2.71 18.06 -2.88
N GLY A 92 -1.55 18.66 -3.20
CA GLY A 92 -1.44 20.09 -3.52
C GLY A 92 -1.74 21.05 -2.35
N ILE A 93 -2.05 20.53 -1.16
CA ILE A 93 -2.40 21.30 0.05
C ILE A 93 -1.19 21.69 0.90
N GLY A 94 0.03 21.50 0.40
CA GLY A 94 1.28 21.87 1.10
C GLY A 94 1.65 20.94 2.26
N ARG A 95 1.04 19.77 2.39
CA ARG A 95 1.42 18.77 3.39
C ARG A 95 2.82 18.22 3.07
N PRO A 96 3.76 18.17 4.02
CA PRO A 96 5.10 17.70 3.74
C PRO A 96 5.13 16.19 3.44
N ALA A 97 5.96 15.79 2.47
CA ALA A 97 6.13 14.39 2.08
C ALA A 97 6.49 13.46 3.25
N SER A 98 7.15 13.97 4.30
CA SER A 98 7.47 13.20 5.50
C SER A 98 6.24 12.64 6.22
N MET A 99 5.08 13.31 6.17
CA MET A 99 3.84 12.80 6.78
C MET A 99 3.30 11.60 6.01
N TYR A 100 3.30 11.66 4.68
CA TYR A 100 2.92 10.51 3.84
C TYR A 100 3.88 9.35 4.03
N GLN A 101 5.18 9.65 4.10
CA GLN A 101 6.22 8.67 4.32
C GLN A 101 5.99 7.90 5.63
N GLN A 102 5.65 8.60 6.72
CA GLN A 102 5.36 7.98 8.01
C GLN A 102 4.21 6.96 7.93
N VAL A 103 3.10 7.32 7.28
CA VAL A 103 1.94 6.42 7.15
C VAL A 103 2.24 5.26 6.21
N LEU A 104 2.95 5.52 5.10
CA LEU A 104 3.40 4.47 4.18
C LEU A 104 4.34 3.48 4.86
N ASP A 105 5.24 3.94 5.73
CA ASP A 105 6.15 3.09 6.48
C ASP A 105 5.42 2.28 7.56
N ALA A 106 4.35 2.82 8.16
CA ALA A 106 3.48 2.09 9.09
C ALA A 106 2.63 1.02 8.38
N LEU A 107 2.17 1.28 7.16
CA LEU A 107 1.37 0.36 6.35
C LEU A 107 2.20 -0.73 5.67
N ALA A 108 3.42 -0.41 5.21
CA ALA A 108 4.28 -1.34 4.48
C ALA A 108 4.47 -2.74 5.13
N PRO A 109 4.65 -2.87 6.46
CA PRO A 109 4.76 -4.20 7.07
C PRO A 109 3.42 -4.92 7.24
N ARG A 110 2.28 -4.20 7.15
CA ARG A 110 0.92 -4.72 7.35
C ARG A 110 0.24 -5.12 6.03
N CYS A 111 0.63 -4.48 4.93
CA CYS A 111 0.10 -4.73 3.60
C CYS A 111 0.88 -5.81 2.84
N THR A 112 0.22 -6.52 1.94
CA THR A 112 0.89 -7.37 0.94
C THR A 112 1.63 -6.55 -0.10
N GLU A 113 1.21 -5.30 -0.31
CA GLU A 113 1.77 -4.35 -1.26
C GLU A 113 2.97 -3.58 -0.69
N ASN A 114 3.94 -3.28 -1.56
CA ASN A 114 5.06 -2.39 -1.23
C ASN A 114 4.66 -0.90 -1.33
N ARG A 115 5.51 -0.01 -0.82
CA ARG A 115 5.24 1.45 -0.79
C ARG A 115 4.86 2.06 -2.15
N PRO A 116 5.60 1.81 -3.27
CA PRO A 116 5.18 2.29 -4.58
C PRO A 116 3.78 1.80 -5.00
N ARG A 117 3.45 0.53 -4.72
CA ARG A 117 2.14 -0.03 -5.04
C ARG A 117 1.03 0.56 -4.15
N LEU A 118 1.30 0.79 -2.87
CA LEU A 118 0.38 1.49 -1.95
C LEU A 118 0.08 2.90 -2.45
N THR A 119 1.10 3.65 -2.87
CA THR A 119 0.91 4.96 -3.50
C THR A 119 0.02 4.88 -4.73
N ALA A 120 0.25 3.90 -5.62
CA ALA A 120 -0.60 3.73 -6.81
C ALA A 120 -2.07 3.39 -6.46
N ILE A 121 -2.28 2.57 -5.43
CA ILE A 121 -3.63 2.25 -4.92
C ILE A 121 -4.32 3.50 -4.41
N VAL A 122 -3.65 4.29 -3.56
CA VAL A 122 -4.20 5.53 -3.01
C VAL A 122 -4.55 6.52 -4.12
N THR A 123 -3.67 6.69 -5.12
CA THR A 123 -3.95 7.55 -6.28
C THR A 123 -5.18 7.06 -7.05
N SER A 124 -5.28 5.75 -7.35
CA SER A 124 -6.43 5.18 -8.06
C SER A 124 -7.72 5.37 -7.26
N THR A 125 -7.69 5.11 -5.95
CA THR A 125 -8.86 5.28 -5.08
C THR A 125 -9.35 6.73 -5.06
N LEU A 126 -8.45 7.71 -5.02
CA LEU A 126 -8.84 9.12 -5.13
C LEU A 126 -9.45 9.47 -6.48
N GLU A 127 -8.88 8.95 -7.57
CA GLU A 127 -9.43 9.18 -8.92
C GLU A 127 -10.83 8.59 -9.04
N ASP A 128 -11.05 7.39 -8.50
CA ASP A 128 -12.36 6.74 -8.48
C ASP A 128 -13.38 7.53 -7.64
N LEU A 129 -13.02 7.93 -6.42
CA LEU A 129 -13.86 8.76 -5.54
C LEU A 129 -14.27 10.07 -6.21
N LYS A 130 -13.32 10.79 -6.81
CA LYS A 130 -13.58 12.06 -7.51
C LYS A 130 -14.48 11.85 -8.72
N LYS A 131 -14.24 10.78 -9.49
CA LYS A 131 -15.07 10.41 -10.64
C LYS A 131 -16.52 10.14 -10.23
N ASN A 132 -16.73 9.60 -9.03
CA ASN A 132 -18.04 9.31 -8.46
C ASN A 132 -18.63 10.47 -7.62
N GLY A 133 -18.03 11.66 -7.65
CA GLY A 133 -18.56 12.88 -7.03
C GLY A 133 -18.13 13.14 -5.59
N VAL A 134 -17.29 12.26 -5.01
CA VAL A 134 -16.70 12.45 -3.69
C VAL A 134 -15.43 13.31 -3.82
N ASN A 135 -15.54 14.58 -3.46
CA ASN A 135 -14.49 15.60 -3.70
C ASN A 135 -13.83 16.11 -2.42
N ASP A 136 -14.29 15.67 -1.25
CA ASP A 136 -13.77 16.06 0.07
C ASP A 136 -12.63 15.16 0.57
N GLU A 137 -12.12 14.25 -0.27
CA GLU A 137 -11.07 13.30 0.04
C GLU A 137 -9.72 13.68 -0.61
N ASP A 138 -8.64 13.42 0.13
CA ASP A 138 -7.26 13.61 -0.31
C ASP A 138 -6.41 12.35 -0.06
N GLY A 139 -5.22 12.27 -0.63
CA GLY A 139 -4.39 11.08 -0.55
C GLY A 139 -3.95 10.76 0.88
N PHE A 140 -3.90 11.78 1.74
CA PHE A 140 -3.62 11.59 3.15
C PHE A 140 -4.83 11.01 3.89
N SER A 141 -6.06 11.44 3.61
CA SER A 141 -7.28 10.88 4.24
C SER A 141 -7.49 9.41 3.88
N VAL A 142 -7.26 9.04 2.61
CA VAL A 142 -7.29 7.63 2.16
C VAL A 142 -6.22 6.80 2.88
N LEU A 143 -4.99 7.32 2.98
CA LEU A 143 -3.91 6.64 3.71
C LEU A 143 -4.23 6.45 5.19
N GLN A 144 -4.81 7.47 5.83
CA GLN A 144 -5.18 7.41 7.24
C GLN A 144 -6.31 6.42 7.48
N HIS A 145 -7.29 6.33 6.56
CA HIS A 145 -8.31 5.29 6.62
C HIS A 145 -7.70 3.89 6.50
N LEU A 146 -6.77 3.69 5.56
CA LEU A 146 -6.04 2.43 5.42
C LEU A 146 -5.30 2.06 6.71
N GLU A 147 -4.60 3.02 7.34
CA GLU A 147 -3.86 2.79 8.57
C GLU A 147 -4.75 2.34 9.74
N GLN A 148 -5.97 2.87 9.81
CA GLN A 148 -6.97 2.53 10.82
C GLN A 148 -7.66 1.19 10.55
N SER A 149 -7.94 0.88 9.28
CA SER A 149 -8.70 -0.30 8.86
C SER A 149 -7.86 -1.57 8.72
N VAL A 150 -6.59 -1.43 8.37
CA VAL A 150 -5.66 -2.56 8.25
C VAL A 150 -5.19 -2.95 9.65
N PRO A 151 -5.32 -4.19 10.15
CA PRO A 151 -4.80 -4.57 11.46
C PRO A 151 -3.26 -4.57 11.51
N ALA A 152 -2.68 -4.36 12.70
CA ALA A 152 -1.24 -4.50 12.88
C ALA A 152 -0.87 -5.99 13.02
N GLY A 153 0.20 -6.42 12.34
CA GLY A 153 0.72 -7.79 12.49
C GLY A 153 0.40 -8.72 11.33
N ASN A 154 0.37 -10.03 11.61
CA ASN A 154 0.14 -11.10 10.64
C ASN A 154 -1.27 -11.71 10.80
N PRO A 155 -1.94 -12.12 9.71
CA PRO A 155 -1.46 -12.10 8.34
C PRO A 155 -1.44 -10.68 7.74
N ARG A 156 -0.51 -10.44 6.80
CA ARG A 156 -0.56 -9.24 5.96
C ARG A 156 -1.86 -9.25 5.15
N VAL A 157 -2.45 -8.07 4.96
CA VAL A 157 -3.71 -7.93 4.24
C VAL A 157 -3.50 -7.28 2.87
N ASN A 158 -4.43 -7.55 1.95
CA ASN A 158 -4.48 -6.87 0.66
C ASN A 158 -5.02 -5.45 0.86
N CYS A 159 -4.13 -4.47 0.89
CA CYS A 159 -4.50 -3.07 1.11
C CYS A 159 -5.19 -2.46 -0.11
N ALA A 160 -5.09 -3.06 -1.30
CA ALA A 160 -5.91 -2.66 -2.44
C ALA A 160 -7.39 -2.99 -2.20
N SER A 161 -7.70 -4.16 -1.65
CA SER A 161 -9.07 -4.55 -1.31
C SER A 161 -9.67 -3.67 -0.22
N VAL A 162 -8.87 -3.28 0.80
CA VAL A 162 -9.33 -2.34 1.84
C VAL A 162 -9.60 -0.95 1.26
N ALA A 163 -8.72 -0.45 0.38
CA ALA A 163 -8.92 0.83 -0.29
C ALA A 163 -10.16 0.84 -1.19
N ALA A 164 -10.40 -0.24 -1.93
CA ALA A 164 -11.59 -0.39 -2.76
C ALA A 164 -12.88 -0.44 -1.93
N ALA A 165 -12.88 -1.17 -0.80
CA ALA A 165 -14.01 -1.21 0.10
C ALA A 165 -14.32 0.17 0.70
N TYR A 166 -13.28 0.93 1.03
CA TYR A 166 -13.42 2.31 1.48
C TYR A 166 -14.02 3.22 0.39
N ALA A 167 -13.57 3.10 -0.86
CA ALA A 167 -14.12 3.86 -1.98
C ALA A 167 -15.63 3.63 -2.11
N THR A 168 -16.06 2.36 -2.14
CA THR A 168 -17.48 2.00 -2.22
C THR A 168 -18.30 2.53 -1.03
N LEU A 169 -17.74 2.55 0.17
CA LEU A 169 -18.42 3.08 1.36
C LEU A 169 -18.63 4.59 1.27
N ARG A 170 -17.66 5.33 0.74
CA ARG A 170 -17.75 6.79 0.54
C ARG A 170 -18.70 7.17 -0.60
N GLU A 171 -18.74 6.38 -1.67
CA GLU A 171 -19.64 6.61 -2.80
C GLU A 171 -21.12 6.39 -2.45
N GLY A 172 -21.40 5.55 -1.45
CA GLY A 172 -22.75 5.22 -1.01
C GLY A 172 -23.33 6.17 0.06
N ASN A 173 -22.58 7.18 0.51
CA ASN A 173 -22.93 8.04 1.64
C ASN A 173 -22.95 9.52 1.26
#